data_AF-A0A127SUV5-F1
#
_entry.id   AF-A0A127SUV5-F1
#
_cell.length_a   1.000
_cell.length_b   1.000
_cell.length_c   1.000
_cell.angle_alpha   90.00
_cell.angle_beta   90.00
_cell.angle_gamma   90.00
#
_symmetry.space_group_name_H-M   'P 1'
#
loop_
_entity.id
_entity.type
_entity.pdbx_description
1 polymer ?
#
loop_
_entity_poly.entity_id
_entity_poly.type
_entity_poly.pdbx_seq_one_letter_code
_entity_poly.pdbx_strand_id
1 'polypeptide(L)' 'ADLIAAEDTRVTMKLLNHWDIKKPMLSCHRHNEDEKAPAPRIVERMLEEDLVVALTCDAGTPGISDPGHLLVRACWEAG' A
#
# COMPACT_ATOMS: atom_id res chain seq x y z
N ALA A 1 -10.41 1.69 -6.32
CA ALA A 1 -9.53 1.74 -5.14
C ALA A 1 -9.90 2.94 -4.30
N ASP A 2 -10.09 2.69 -3.01
CA ASP A 2 -10.47 3.63 -1.97
C ASP A 2 -9.23 4.13 -1.22
N LEU A 3 -8.18 3.31 -1.17
CA LEU A 3 -6.87 3.65 -0.60
C LEU A 3 -5.76 3.16 -1.54
N ILE A 4 -4.68 3.94 -1.64
CA ILE A 4 -3.49 3.55 -2.40
C ILE A 4 -2.33 3.34 -1.41
N ALA A 5 -1.85 2.12 -1.29
CA ALA A 5 -0.60 1.80 -0.60
C ALA A 5 0.55 1.99 -1.61
N ALA A 6 1.41 2.97 -1.38
CA ALA A 6 2.52 3.29 -2.27
C ALA A 6 3.84 3.07 -1.56
N GLU A 7 4.84 2.61 -2.30
CA GLU A 7 6.23 2.60 -1.85
C GLU A 7 6.72 4.03 -1.57
N ASP A 8 7.00 4.83 -2.59
CA ASP A 8 7.21 6.26 -2.43
C ASP A 8 5.95 7.03 -2.83
N THR A 9 5.24 7.51 -1.81
CA THR A 9 4.07 8.38 -1.98
C THR A 9 4.38 9.62 -2.81
N ARG A 10 5.62 10.13 -2.86
CA ARG A 10 5.99 11.31 -3.65
C ARG A 10 6.06 11.01 -5.14
N VAL A 11 6.52 9.82 -5.52
CA VAL A 11 6.55 9.38 -6.92
C VAL A 11 5.14 9.05 -7.38
N THR A 12 4.42 8.26 -6.58
CA THR A 12 3.03 7.90 -6.86
C THR A 12 2.13 9.13 -6.95
N MET A 13 2.32 10.14 -6.09
CA MET A 13 1.57 11.41 -6.16
C MET A 13 1.74 12.13 -7.49
N LYS A 14 2.95 12.12 -8.08
CA LYS A 14 3.17 12.74 -9.40
C LYS A 14 2.37 12.03 -10.49
N LEU A 15 2.33 10.69 -10.45
CA LEU A 15 1.53 9.89 -11.37
C LEU A 15 0.04 10.18 -11.20
N LEU A 16 -0.47 10.16 -9.96
CA LEU A 16 -1.88 10.44 -9.69
C LEU A 16 -2.27 11.86 -10.12
N ASN A 17 -1.43 12.86 -9.84
CA ASN A 17 -1.66 14.24 -10.26
C ASN A 17 -1.68 14.39 -11.79
N HIS A 18 -0.86 13.64 -12.53
CA HIS A 18 -0.86 13.67 -13.99
C HIS A 18 -2.20 13.20 -14.58
N TRP A 19 -2.88 12.28 -13.89
CA TRP A 19 -4.18 11.73 -14.28
C TRP A 19 -5.36 12.38 -13.54
N ASP A 20 -5.12 13.44 -12.75
CA ASP A 20 -6.09 14.10 -11.86
C ASP A 20 -6.83 13.13 -10.91
N ILE A 21 -6.14 12.08 -10.45
CA ILE A 21 -6.67 11.11 -9.50
C ILE A 21 -6.41 11.62 -8.08
N LYS A 22 -7.49 11.86 -7.33
CA LYS A 22 -7.42 12.24 -5.91
C LYS A 22 -7.91 11.10 -5.03
N LYS A 23 -6.97 10.38 -4.42
CA LYS A 23 -7.24 9.27 -3.49
C LYS A 23 -6.31 9.35 -2.29
N PRO A 24 -6.76 8.91 -1.10
CA PRO A 24 -5.88 8.84 0.06
C PRO A 24 -4.75 7.84 -0.22
N MET A 25 -3.56 8.17 0.26
CA MET A 25 -2.35 7.37 0.09
C MET A 25 -1.74 7.03 1.44
N LEU A 26 -1.13 5.85 1.52
CA LEU A 26 -0.35 5.39 2.67
C LEU A 26 1.00 4.87 2.17
N SER A 27 2.08 5.19 2.89
CA SER A 27 3.42 4.67 2.58
C SER A 27 3.60 3.26 3.13
N CYS A 28 4.06 2.33 2.30
CA CYS A 28 4.35 0.95 2.72
C CYS A 28 5.84 0.74 3.10
N HIS A 29 6.69 1.77 3.11
CA HIS A 29 8.12 1.64 3.41
C HIS A 29 8.43 1.09 4.82
N ARG A 30 9.48 0.27 4.88
CA ARG A 30 9.94 -0.56 6.01
C ARG A 30 10.55 0.21 7.21
N HIS A 31 10.30 1.51 7.36
CA HIS A 31 11.09 2.39 8.26
C HIS A 31 10.32 3.17 9.35
N ASN A 32 9.09 2.78 9.72
CA ASN A 32 8.54 3.23 11.00
C ASN A 32 8.57 2.07 12.02
N GLU A 33 9.72 1.88 12.66
CA GLU A 33 9.84 0.98 13.83
C GLU A 33 8.93 1.40 15.00
N ASP A 34 8.46 2.66 14.99
CA ASP A 34 7.54 3.24 15.97
C ASP A 34 6.05 3.13 15.60
N GLU A 35 5.70 2.81 14.34
CA GLU A 35 4.33 2.47 13.93
C GLU A 35 4.28 1.04 13.42
N LYS A 36 4.46 0.11 14.36
CA LYS A 36 4.23 -1.31 14.13
C LYS A 36 2.80 -1.52 13.61
N ALA A 37 2.73 -2.04 12.39
CA ALA A 37 1.59 -2.67 11.71
C ALA A 37 0.70 -1.79 10.80
N PRO A 38 1.20 -1.29 9.65
CA PRO A 38 0.31 -0.90 8.55
C PRO A 38 -0.34 -2.12 7.89
N ALA A 39 0.40 -3.20 7.58
CA ALA A 39 -0.14 -4.29 6.77
C ALA A 39 -1.30 -5.08 7.42
N PRO A 40 -1.18 -5.67 8.63
CA PRO A 40 -2.30 -6.38 9.26
C PRO A 40 -3.53 -5.50 9.49
N ARG A 41 -3.33 -4.25 9.91
CA ARG A 41 -4.42 -3.29 10.15
C ARG A 41 -5.10 -2.84 8.86
N ILE A 42 -4.35 -2.70 7.77
CA ILE A 42 -4.92 -2.44 6.44
C ILE A 42 -5.76 -3.64 6.00
N VAL A 43 -5.29 -4.87 6.20
CA VAL A 43 -6.03 -6.08 5.86
C VAL A 43 -7.31 -6.22 6.70
N GLU A 44 -7.25 -5.97 8.02
CA GLU A 44 -8.45 -5.89 8.87
C GLU A 44 -9.46 -4.88 8.30
N ARG A 45 -9.01 -3.67 7.98
CA ARG A 45 -9.89 -2.65 7.39
C ARG A 45 -10.42 -3.02 6.02
N MET A 46 -9.63 -3.72 5.19
CA MET A 46 -10.09 -4.27 3.91
C MET A 46 -11.27 -5.22 4.10
N LEU A 47 -11.21 -6.08 5.12
CA LEU A 47 -12.25 -7.06 5.40
C LEU A 47 -13.46 -6.45 6.12
N GLU A 48 -13.24 -5.57 7.09
CA GLU A 48 -14.31 -4.95 7.88
C GLU A 48 -15.10 -3.89 7.09
N GLU A 49 -14.40 -3.09 6.27
CA GLU A 49 -14.98 -1.96 5.53
C GLU A 49 -15.26 -2.29 4.05
N ASP A 50 -14.96 -3.51 3.57
CA ASP A 50 -14.95 -3.90 2.14
C ASP A 50 -14.09 -2.93 1.28
N LEU A 51 -12.96 -2.49 1.87
CA LEU A 51 -12.11 -1.43 1.33
C LEU A 51 -11.24 -1.94 0.19
N VAL A 52 -11.32 -1.31 -0.99
CA VAL A 52 -10.46 -1.68 -2.13
C VAL A 52 -9.12 -0.96 -2.05
N VAL A 53 -8.05 -1.68 -1.73
CA VAL A 53 -6.68 -1.13 -1.65
C VAL A 53 -5.91 -1.44 -2.93
N ALA A 54 -5.30 -0.42 -3.54
CA ALA A 54 -4.34 -0.59 -4.64
C ALA A 54 -2.91 -0.46 -4.12
N LEU A 55 -2.02 -1.37 -4.50
CA LEU A 55 -0.60 -1.34 -4.14
C LEU A 55 0.24 -0.86 -5.33
N THR A 56 1.14 0.09 -5.11
CA THR A 56 2.10 0.59 -6.12
C THR A 56 3.54 0.45 -5.60
N CYS A 57 4.46 0.02 -6.48
CA CYS A 57 5.90 -0.10 -6.20
C CYS A 57 6.68 0.76 -7.20
N ASP A 58 7.73 1.44 -6.74
CA ASP A 58 8.49 2.37 -7.56
C ASP A 58 9.69 1.68 -8.19
N ALA A 59 9.56 1.36 -9.48
CA ALA A 59 10.63 0.79 -10.32
C ALA A 59 11.34 -0.42 -9.69
N GLY A 60 10.58 -1.49 -9.45
CA GLY A 60 11.04 -2.83 -9.13
C GLY A 60 10.04 -3.86 -9.67
N THR A 61 10.51 -5.09 -9.93
CA THR A 61 9.60 -6.20 -10.28
C THR A 61 8.71 -6.50 -9.08
N PRO A 62 7.36 -6.41 -9.21
CA PRO A 62 6.44 -6.71 -8.13
C PRO A 62 6.81 -7.99 -7.40
N GLY A 63 7.17 -7.89 -6.11
CA GLY A 63 7.38 -9.04 -5.23
C GLY A 63 8.81 -9.60 -5.11
N ILE A 64 9.85 -8.95 -5.65
CA ILE A 64 11.27 -9.39 -5.49
C ILE A 64 12.06 -8.53 -4.49
N SER A 65 11.83 -7.21 -4.44
CA SER A 65 12.51 -6.30 -3.49
C SER A 65 11.60 -5.20 -2.95
N ASP A 66 10.29 -5.43 -2.98
CA ASP A 66 9.32 -4.38 -2.67
C ASP A 66 8.89 -4.40 -1.20
N PRO A 67 8.79 -3.23 -0.56
CA PRO A 67 8.14 -3.09 0.74
C PRO A 67 6.69 -3.59 0.75
N GLY A 68 6.04 -3.67 -0.42
CA GLY A 68 4.69 -4.21 -0.61
C GLY A 68 4.53 -5.70 -0.30
N HIS A 69 5.61 -6.49 -0.24
CA HIS A 69 5.53 -7.93 0.05
C HIS A 69 4.85 -8.23 1.40
N LEU A 70 5.07 -7.38 2.42
CA LEU A 70 4.46 -7.58 3.73
C LEU A 70 2.93 -7.44 3.70
N LEU A 71 2.41 -6.52 2.89
CA LEU A 71 0.97 -6.35 2.70
C LEU A 71 0.38 -7.54 1.93
N VAL A 72 1.02 -7.95 0.84
CA VAL A 72 0.58 -9.12 0.05
C VAL A 72 0.57 -10.39 0.91
N ARG A 73 1.61 -10.59 1.72
CA ARG A 73 1.69 -11.73 2.67
C ARG A 73 0.57 -11.68 3.70
N ALA A 74 0.30 -10.51 4.28
CA ALA A 74 -0.77 -10.35 5.26
C ALA A 74 -2.15 -10.62 4.63
N CYS A 75 -2.39 -10.17 3.39
CA CYS A 75 -3.62 -10.52 2.66
C CYS A 75 -3.73 -12.04 2.48
N TRP A 76 -2.66 -12.69 2.02
CA TRP A 76 -2.63 -14.14 1.82
C TRP A 76 -2.88 -14.95 3.10
N GLU A 77 -2.36 -14.49 4.24
CA GLU A 77 -2.57 -15.14 5.54
C GLU A 77 -4.00 -14.95 6.06
N ALA A 78 -4.72 -13.91 5.60
CA ALA A 78 -6.09 -13.61 6.02
C ALA A 78 -7.19 -14.34 5.22
N GLY A 79 -6.83 -14.98 4.10
CA GLY A 79 -7.74 -15.79 3.27
C GLY A 79 -8.07 -15.14 1.93
#